data_AF-A0A656Y797-F1
#
_entry.id   AF-A0A656Y797-F1
#
_cell.length_a   1.000
_cell.length_b   1.000
_cell.length_c   1.000
_cell.angle_alpha   90.00
_cell.angle_beta   90.00
_cell.angle_gamma   90.00
#
_symmetry.space_group_name_H-M   'P 1'
#
loop_
_entity.id
_entity.type
_entity.pdbx_description
1 polymer ?
#
loop_
_entity_poly.entity_id
_entity_poly.type
_entity_poly.pdbx_seq_one_letter_code
_entity_poly.pdbx_strand_id
1 'polypeptide(L)'
;MTGVRAARSRVLSVVVITLVLLLAGSASAWAWWMASASATAAGTAPALAAPGGVDATCNPSFNFQNDPVVVSWNAVAVPAGATQVRYRVLFVNDAGGQSSFPSATTETTATSVSVVSTQLGTNNADRVRDQTITVQAFAVYPTGRLVSTASAAVTAHGENLLGVVDMHC
;
A
#
# COMPACT_ATOMS: atom_id res chain seq x y z
N MET A 1 39.71 16.40 -55.40
CA MET A 1 39.14 15.49 -54.38
C MET A 1 39.26 16.06 -52.96
N THR A 2 38.86 17.33 -52.74
CA THR A 2 39.03 18.06 -51.46
C THR A 2 37.73 18.20 -50.66
N GLY A 3 36.57 18.10 -51.30
CA GLY A 3 35.26 18.24 -50.65
C GLY A 3 34.89 17.10 -49.68
N VAL A 4 35.36 15.87 -49.94
CA VAL A 4 34.99 14.68 -49.15
C VAL A 4 35.63 14.68 -47.76
N ARG A 5 36.87 15.22 -47.62
CA ARG A 5 37.54 15.35 -46.31
C ARG A 5 36.88 16.42 -45.43
N ALA A 6 36.49 17.55 -46.01
CA ALA A 6 35.82 18.63 -45.28
C ALA A 6 34.39 18.24 -44.86
N ALA A 7 33.69 17.44 -45.66
CA ALA A 7 32.39 16.87 -45.27
C ALA A 7 32.53 15.83 -44.14
N ARG A 8 33.53 14.93 -44.23
CA ARG A 8 33.80 13.92 -43.17
C ARG A 8 34.17 14.54 -41.83
N SER A 9 34.97 15.62 -41.81
CA SER A 9 35.33 16.28 -40.54
C SER A 9 34.12 16.95 -39.88
N ARG A 10 33.25 17.60 -40.66
CA ARG A 10 32.02 18.22 -40.15
C ARG A 10 31.05 17.18 -39.58
N VAL A 11 30.87 16.05 -40.25
CA VAL A 11 30.01 14.95 -39.76
C VAL A 11 30.56 14.36 -38.47
N LEU A 12 31.88 14.11 -38.39
CA LEU A 12 32.54 13.64 -37.17
C LEU A 12 32.36 14.64 -36.01
N SER A 13 32.54 15.93 -36.26
CA SER A 13 32.33 16.96 -35.23
C SER A 13 30.88 16.98 -34.72
N VAL A 14 29.89 16.88 -35.61
CA VAL A 14 28.47 16.85 -35.22
C VAL A 14 28.18 15.61 -34.36
N VAL A 15 28.67 14.43 -34.77
CA VAL A 15 28.46 13.18 -34.03
C VAL A 15 29.12 13.23 -32.65
N VAL A 16 30.34 13.77 -32.54
CA VAL A 16 31.02 13.90 -31.25
C VAL A 16 30.28 14.88 -30.35
N ILE A 17 29.85 16.02 -30.88
CA ILE A 17 29.11 17.02 -30.09
C ILE A 17 27.78 16.46 -29.60
N THR A 18 27.01 15.75 -30.44
CA THR A 18 25.76 15.14 -30.01
C THR A 18 25.98 14.04 -28.99
N LEU A 19 27.01 13.20 -29.15
CA LEU A 19 27.35 12.16 -28.17
C LEU A 19 27.72 12.77 -26.81
N VAL A 20 28.51 13.84 -26.80
CA VAL A 20 28.90 14.57 -25.58
C VAL A 20 27.69 15.20 -24.90
N LEU A 21 26.79 15.82 -25.66
CA LEU A 21 25.53 16.37 -25.13
C LEU A 21 24.64 15.27 -24.53
N LEU A 22 24.57 14.10 -25.15
CA LEU A 22 23.80 12.95 -24.67
C LEU A 22 24.39 12.37 -23.37
N LEU A 23 25.72 12.25 -23.30
CA LEU A 23 26.43 11.81 -22.10
C LEU A 23 26.30 12.82 -20.95
N ALA A 24 26.40 14.12 -21.23
CA ALA A 24 26.21 15.16 -20.22
C ALA A 24 24.75 15.25 -19.72
N GLY A 25 23.78 15.12 -20.63
CA GLY A 25 22.36 15.09 -20.29
C GLY A 25 21.97 13.86 -19.46
N SER A 26 22.54 12.69 -19.77
CA SER A 26 22.29 11.48 -18.99
C SER A 26 22.99 11.52 -17.62
N ALA A 27 24.21 12.04 -17.52
CA ALA A 27 24.92 12.20 -16.25
C ALA A 27 24.22 13.19 -15.30
N SER A 28 23.69 14.30 -15.83
CA SER A 28 22.92 15.27 -15.05
C SER A 28 21.57 14.71 -14.58
N ALA A 29 20.88 13.91 -15.40
CA ALA A 29 19.68 13.20 -14.99
C ALA A 29 19.96 12.17 -13.87
N TRP A 30 21.04 11.40 -13.99
CA TRP A 30 21.48 10.47 -12.95
C TRP A 30 21.89 11.19 -11.66
N ALA A 31 22.62 12.30 -11.76
CA ALA A 31 23.00 13.11 -10.61
C ALA A 31 21.78 13.69 -9.90
N TRP A 32 20.77 14.18 -10.64
CA TRP A 32 19.51 14.62 -10.07
C TRP A 32 18.76 13.50 -9.35
N TRP A 33 18.72 12.30 -9.94
CA TRP A 33 18.06 11.14 -9.37
C TRP A 33 18.78 10.62 -8.10
N MET A 34 20.10 10.66 -8.09
CA MET A 34 20.91 10.32 -6.91
C MET A 34 20.85 11.40 -5.84
N ALA A 35 20.80 12.67 -6.20
CA ALA A 35 20.68 13.78 -5.26
C ALA A 35 19.31 13.78 -4.58
N SER A 36 18.23 13.50 -5.32
CA SER A 36 16.90 13.33 -4.73
C SER A 36 16.84 12.08 -3.84
N ALA A 37 17.45 10.96 -4.25
CA ALA A 37 17.55 9.77 -3.40
C ALA A 37 18.36 10.01 -2.11
N SER A 38 19.48 10.71 -2.18
CA SER A 38 20.36 10.99 -1.03
C SER A 38 19.85 12.12 -0.12
N ALA A 39 19.15 13.13 -0.65
CA ALA A 39 18.43 14.10 0.16
C ALA A 39 17.30 13.44 0.98
N THR A 40 16.69 12.38 0.44
CA THR A 40 15.71 11.55 1.16
C THR A 40 16.37 10.72 2.28
N ALA A 41 17.68 10.45 2.19
CA ALA A 41 18.43 9.69 3.20
C ALA A 41 19.04 10.56 4.33
N ALA A 42 19.19 11.87 4.11
CA ALA A 42 19.77 12.80 5.09
C ALA A 42 18.73 13.51 5.98
N GLY A 43 17.45 13.50 5.59
CA GLY A 43 16.33 13.89 6.45
C GLY A 43 15.82 12.71 7.26
N THR A 44 15.14 12.97 8.38
CA THR A 44 14.29 11.95 9.03
C THR A 44 13.44 11.29 7.96
N ALA A 45 13.57 9.96 7.79
CA ALA A 45 12.81 9.23 6.80
C ALA A 45 11.33 9.61 6.92
N PRO A 46 10.65 9.99 5.82
CA PRO A 46 9.27 10.45 5.89
C PRO A 46 8.43 9.32 6.50
N ALA A 47 7.87 9.58 7.68
CA ALA A 47 6.97 8.62 8.32
C ALA A 47 5.69 8.54 7.49
N LEU A 48 5.30 7.33 7.10
CA LEU A 48 4.02 7.11 6.44
C LEU A 48 2.89 7.31 7.47
N ALA A 49 1.97 8.22 7.18
CA ALA A 49 0.83 8.46 8.06
C ALA A 49 0.00 7.18 8.23
N ALA A 50 -0.45 6.92 9.45
CA ALA A 50 -1.40 5.84 9.71
C ALA A 50 -2.73 6.13 8.99
N PRO A 51 -3.44 5.10 8.48
CA PRO A 51 -4.80 5.25 8.00
C PRO A 51 -5.69 5.87 9.09
N GLY A 52 -6.33 6.99 8.77
CA GLY A 52 -7.26 7.69 9.64
C GLY A 52 -8.71 7.49 9.20
N GLY A 53 -9.65 7.85 10.07
CA GLY A 53 -11.09 7.70 9.79
C GLY A 53 -11.48 6.25 9.50
N VAL A 54 -10.87 5.31 10.22
CA VAL A 54 -11.22 3.89 10.09
C VAL A 54 -12.58 3.68 10.71
N ASP A 55 -13.48 3.08 9.94
CA ASP A 55 -14.83 2.75 10.35
C ASP A 55 -15.14 1.30 9.97
N ALA A 56 -15.94 0.63 10.79
CA ALA A 56 -16.41 -0.72 10.56
C ALA A 56 -17.94 -0.70 10.59
N THR A 57 -18.53 -1.04 9.44
CA THR A 57 -19.99 -1.12 9.32
C THR A 57 -20.39 -2.57 9.14
N CYS A 58 -21.27 -3.02 10.03
CA CYS A 58 -21.86 -4.34 9.94
C CYS A 58 -23.17 -4.19 9.17
N ASN A 59 -23.22 -4.75 7.96
CA ASN A 59 -24.41 -4.67 7.13
C ASN A 59 -25.19 -5.99 7.23
N PRO A 60 -26.29 -6.04 8.01
CA PRO A 60 -27.05 -7.26 8.12
C PRO A 60 -27.66 -7.62 6.77
N SER A 61 -27.30 -8.79 6.26
CA SER A 61 -27.93 -9.34 5.07
C SER A 61 -29.35 -9.76 5.42
N PHE A 62 -30.29 -9.64 4.48
CA PHE A 62 -31.70 -10.02 4.66
C PHE A 62 -31.90 -11.48 5.15
N ASN A 63 -30.86 -12.31 5.06
CA ASN A 63 -30.90 -13.71 5.46
C ASN A 63 -30.25 -14.00 6.81
N PHE A 64 -29.70 -13.00 7.52
CA PHE A 64 -28.98 -13.15 8.80
C PHE A 64 -28.03 -14.35 8.74
N GLN A 65 -27.25 -14.42 7.66
CA GLN A 65 -26.41 -15.56 7.32
C GLN A 65 -25.04 -15.08 6.90
N ASN A 66 -24.14 -15.01 7.89
CA ASN A 66 -22.76 -14.58 7.72
C ASN A 66 -22.68 -13.13 7.26
N ASP A 67 -23.18 -12.23 8.09
CA ASP A 67 -23.20 -10.81 7.76
C ASP A 67 -21.77 -10.26 7.61
N PRO A 68 -21.48 -9.52 6.52
CA PRO A 68 -20.15 -8.97 6.29
C PRO A 68 -19.89 -7.74 7.17
N VAL A 69 -18.65 -7.62 7.64
CA VAL A 69 -18.09 -6.37 8.13
C VAL A 69 -17.42 -5.65 6.97
N VAL A 70 -17.90 -4.45 6.66
CA VAL A 70 -17.25 -3.55 5.72
C VAL A 70 -16.38 -2.58 6.50
N VAL A 71 -15.07 -2.76 6.39
CA VAL A 71 -14.06 -1.88 6.98
C VAL A 71 -13.67 -0.85 5.93
N SER A 72 -13.75 0.44 6.26
CA SER A 72 -13.39 1.55 5.37
C SER A 72 -12.48 2.56 6.06
N TRP A 73 -11.70 3.31 5.28
CA TRP A 73 -10.75 4.30 5.80
C TRP A 73 -10.48 5.42 4.79
N ASN A 74 -9.87 6.52 5.27
CA ASN A 74 -9.44 7.60 4.39
C ASN A 74 -8.18 7.20 3.61
N ALA A 75 -8.13 7.59 2.34
CA ALA A 75 -6.93 7.41 1.53
C ALA A 75 -5.74 8.15 2.13
N VAL A 76 -4.62 7.44 2.31
CA VAL A 76 -3.34 8.03 2.68
C VAL A 76 -2.70 8.63 1.41
N ALA A 77 -2.26 9.88 1.50
CA ALA A 77 -1.59 10.54 0.40
C ALA A 77 -0.31 9.79 0.01
N VAL A 78 -0.06 9.64 -1.30
CA VAL A 78 1.15 8.99 -1.80
C VAL A 78 2.35 9.87 -1.45
N PRO A 79 3.31 9.40 -0.63
CA PRO A 79 4.47 10.19 -0.28
C PRO A 79 5.35 10.46 -1.50
N ALA A 80 6.14 11.53 -1.46
CA ALA A 80 7.11 11.83 -2.52
C ALA A 80 8.05 10.64 -2.77
N GLY A 81 8.22 10.27 -4.04
CA GLY A 81 9.06 9.14 -4.46
C GLY A 81 8.40 7.76 -4.39
N ALA A 82 7.22 7.63 -3.76
CA ALA A 82 6.43 6.40 -3.81
C ALA A 82 5.61 6.33 -5.10
N THR A 83 5.39 5.13 -5.62
CA THR A 83 4.58 4.89 -6.82
C THR A 83 3.11 4.64 -6.50
N GLN A 84 2.82 4.10 -5.31
CA GLN A 84 1.47 3.76 -4.85
C GLN A 84 1.46 3.59 -3.33
N VAL A 85 0.28 3.71 -2.73
CA VAL A 85 0.00 3.28 -1.36
C VAL A 85 -0.95 2.09 -1.42
N ARG A 86 -0.62 1.05 -0.67
CA ARG A 86 -1.42 -0.17 -0.51
C ARG A 86 -1.80 -0.36 0.95
N TYR A 87 -2.80 -1.20 1.18
CA TYR A 87 -3.42 -1.36 2.48
C TYR A 87 -3.60 -2.84 2.81
N ARG A 88 -3.64 -3.09 4.11
CA ARG A 88 -4.02 -4.38 4.70
C ARG A 88 -4.84 -4.12 5.94
N VAL A 89 -5.92 -4.87 6.09
CA VAL A 89 -6.75 -4.93 7.29
C VAL A 89 -6.32 -6.15 8.10
N LEU A 90 -6.26 -5.98 9.41
CA LEU A 90 -5.88 -6.99 10.38
C LEU A 90 -7.03 -7.15 11.37
N PHE A 91 -7.49 -8.38 11.53
CA PHE A 91 -8.46 -8.78 12.55
C PHE A 91 -7.69 -9.61 13.58
N VAL A 92 -7.75 -9.21 14.84
CA VAL A 92 -7.12 -9.92 15.95
C VAL A 92 -8.20 -10.23 16.97
N ASN A 93 -8.44 -11.51 17.23
CA ASN A 93 -9.37 -11.89 18.28
C ASN A 93 -8.73 -11.71 19.67
N ASP A 94 -9.55 -11.65 20.72
CA ASP A 94 -9.13 -11.53 22.12
C ASP A 94 -8.16 -12.65 22.59
N ALA A 95 -8.17 -13.81 21.93
CA ALA A 95 -7.23 -14.91 22.16
C ALA A 95 -5.88 -14.76 21.41
N GLY A 96 -5.71 -13.70 20.62
CA GLY A 96 -4.50 -13.40 19.85
C GLY A 96 -4.43 -14.07 18.47
N GLY A 97 -5.49 -14.76 18.04
CA GLY A 97 -5.64 -15.28 16.68
C GLY A 97 -5.79 -14.16 15.67
N GLN A 98 -5.00 -14.18 14.61
CA GLN A 98 -4.93 -13.09 13.64
C GLN A 98 -5.35 -13.55 12.24
N SER A 99 -6.23 -12.76 11.61
CA SER A 99 -6.61 -12.85 10.20
C SER A 99 -6.27 -11.54 9.48
N SER A 100 -5.97 -11.59 8.18
CA SER A 100 -5.61 -10.40 7.41
C SER A 100 -6.26 -10.37 6.05
N PHE A 101 -6.68 -9.17 5.63
CA PHE A 101 -7.45 -8.94 4.40
C PHE A 101 -6.95 -7.72 3.62
N PRO A 102 -6.65 -7.85 2.31
CA PRO A 102 -6.46 -9.12 1.60
C PRO A 102 -5.47 -10.03 2.34
N SER A 103 -5.42 -11.32 1.99
CA SER A 103 -4.62 -12.34 2.69
C SER A 103 -3.21 -11.83 3.05
N ALA A 104 -2.56 -12.40 4.08
CA ALA A 104 -1.31 -11.89 4.64
C ALA A 104 -0.14 -11.66 3.65
N THR A 105 -0.22 -12.18 2.43
CA THR A 105 0.75 -12.01 1.35
C THR A 105 0.35 -10.95 0.32
N THR A 106 -0.86 -10.41 0.41
CA THR A 106 -1.48 -9.51 -0.55
C THR A 106 -1.85 -8.18 0.12
N GLU A 107 -1.84 -7.11 -0.67
CA GLU A 107 -2.21 -5.76 -0.24
C GLU A 107 -3.11 -5.16 -1.33
N THR A 108 -4.01 -4.25 -0.98
CA THR A 108 -4.96 -3.62 -1.92
C THR A 108 -4.75 -2.12 -2.02
N THR A 109 -5.12 -1.51 -3.14
CA THR A 109 -5.22 -0.03 -3.26
C THR A 109 -6.59 0.50 -2.89
N ALA A 110 -7.58 -0.38 -2.69
CA ALA A 110 -8.91 0.00 -2.24
C ALA A 110 -8.87 0.56 -0.81
N THR A 111 -9.76 1.50 -0.52
CA THR A 111 -9.94 2.11 0.81
C THR A 111 -11.10 1.50 1.60
N SER A 112 -11.53 0.32 1.16
CA SER A 112 -12.58 -0.46 1.81
C SER A 112 -12.38 -1.95 1.54
N VAL A 113 -12.67 -2.79 2.52
CA VAL A 113 -12.67 -4.25 2.40
C VAL A 113 -13.91 -4.80 3.10
N SER A 114 -14.63 -5.68 2.41
CA SER A 114 -15.72 -6.46 2.98
C SER A 114 -15.19 -7.82 3.42
N VAL A 115 -15.38 -8.16 4.70
CA VAL A 115 -14.97 -9.44 5.28
C VAL A 115 -16.19 -10.14 5.85
N VAL A 116 -16.45 -11.36 5.38
CA VAL A 116 -17.55 -12.19 5.87
C VAL A 116 -17.09 -12.95 7.11
N SER A 117 -17.97 -13.17 8.09
CA SER A 117 -17.65 -13.84 9.36
C SER A 117 -16.96 -15.21 9.17
N THR A 118 -17.32 -15.96 8.14
CA THR A 118 -16.71 -17.27 7.84
C THR A 118 -15.23 -17.20 7.46
N GLN A 119 -14.76 -16.02 7.04
CA GLN A 119 -13.36 -15.77 6.69
C GLN A 119 -12.51 -15.45 7.95
N LEU A 120 -13.15 -15.15 9.08
CA LEU A 120 -12.49 -14.85 10.35
C LEU A 120 -12.14 -16.16 11.06
N GLY A 121 -10.89 -16.60 10.93
CA GLY A 121 -10.42 -17.83 11.57
C GLY A 121 -11.00 -19.14 11.00
N THR A 122 -10.36 -20.24 11.36
CA THR A 122 -10.72 -21.59 10.87
C THR A 122 -11.78 -22.27 11.74
N ASN A 123 -12.00 -21.79 12.97
CA ASN A 123 -12.94 -22.38 13.92
C ASN A 123 -14.08 -21.43 14.26
N ASN A 124 -15.26 -21.97 14.54
CA ASN A 124 -16.44 -21.16 14.85
C ASN A 124 -16.24 -20.29 16.10
N ALA A 125 -15.49 -20.78 17.10
CA ALA A 125 -15.20 -20.04 18.33
C ALA A 125 -14.38 -18.76 18.09
N ASP A 126 -13.59 -18.69 17.03
CA ASP A 126 -12.80 -17.49 16.70
C ASP A 126 -13.67 -16.40 16.08
N ARG A 127 -14.78 -16.78 15.44
CA ARG A 127 -15.72 -15.87 14.78
C ARG A 127 -16.62 -15.15 15.76
N VAL A 128 -16.89 -15.77 16.90
CA VAL A 128 -17.81 -15.27 17.95
C VAL A 128 -17.06 -14.48 19.03
N ARG A 129 -15.78 -14.20 18.81
CA ARG A 129 -14.93 -13.42 19.72
C ARG A 129 -14.90 -11.97 19.29
N ASP A 130 -14.62 -11.09 20.24
CA ASP A 130 -14.31 -9.69 19.96
C ASP A 130 -13.12 -9.62 19.02
N GLN A 131 -13.31 -8.99 17.87
CA GLN A 131 -12.29 -8.74 16.88
C GLN A 131 -11.82 -7.30 17.02
N THR A 132 -10.53 -7.14 17.31
CA THR A 132 -9.85 -5.87 17.16
C THR A 132 -9.40 -5.72 15.71
N ILE A 133 -9.96 -4.72 15.03
CA ILE A 133 -9.71 -4.42 13.62
C ILE A 133 -8.76 -3.23 13.53
N THR A 134 -7.70 -3.39 12.75
CA THR A 134 -6.76 -2.31 12.44
C THR A 134 -6.40 -2.31 10.96
N VAL A 135 -6.03 -1.14 10.44
CA VAL A 135 -5.59 -0.98 9.04
C VAL A 135 -4.14 -0.49 9.03
N GLN A 136 -3.33 -1.09 8.16
CA GLN A 136 -1.96 -0.67 7.90
C GLN A 136 -1.82 -0.21 6.45
N ALA A 137 -1.03 0.84 6.23
CA ALA A 137 -0.65 1.33 4.92
C ALA A 137 0.80 0.96 4.58
N PHE A 138 1.05 0.75 3.30
CA PHE A 138 2.33 0.37 2.72
C PHE A 138 2.60 1.30 1.54
N ALA A 139 3.58 2.19 1.66
CA ALA A 139 4.04 3.00 0.54
C ALA A 139 5.10 2.23 -0.24
N VAL A 140 4.86 2.02 -1.53
CA VAL A 140 5.75 1.24 -2.41
C VAL A 140 6.69 2.19 -3.13
N TYR A 141 8.00 1.93 -3.01
CA TYR A 141 9.07 2.64 -3.69
C TYR A 141 9.77 1.70 -4.67
N PRO A 142 10.51 2.22 -5.67
CA PRO A 142 11.30 1.38 -6.58
C PRO A 142 12.33 0.51 -5.85
N THR A 143 12.86 0.98 -4.72
CA THR A 143 13.94 0.34 -3.95
C THR A 143 13.45 -0.39 -2.69
N GLY A 144 12.15 -0.35 -2.37
CA GLY A 144 11.64 -0.94 -1.15
C GLY A 144 10.21 -0.53 -0.78
N ARG A 145 9.84 -0.68 0.49
CA ARG A 145 8.54 -0.24 1.01
C ARG A 145 8.68 0.39 2.39
N LEU A 146 7.84 1.38 2.67
CA LEU A 146 7.63 1.91 4.01
C LEU A 146 6.28 1.42 4.55
N VAL A 147 6.25 1.10 5.84
CA VAL A 147 5.06 0.61 6.53
C VAL A 147 4.62 1.67 7.54
N SER A 148 3.33 2.00 7.56
CA SER A 148 2.77 2.90 8.57
C SER A 148 2.63 2.18 9.91
N THR A 149 2.46 2.94 11.00
CA THR A 149 1.83 2.36 12.19
C THR A 149 0.41 1.92 11.86
N ALA A 150 -0.12 0.98 12.65
CA ALA A 150 -1.54 0.60 12.55
C ALA A 150 -2.44 1.81 12.85
N SER A 151 -3.63 1.82 12.26
CA SER A 151 -4.69 2.77 12.58
C SER A 151 -5.14 2.66 14.04
N ALA A 152 -5.99 3.60 14.46
CA ALA A 152 -6.84 3.37 15.63
C ALA A 152 -7.64 2.07 15.45
N ALA A 153 -7.83 1.35 16.55
CA ALA A 153 -8.58 0.11 16.56
C ALA A 153 -10.07 0.39 16.49
N VAL A 154 -10.77 -0.43 15.71
CA VAL A 154 -12.24 -0.54 15.72
C VAL A 154 -12.58 -1.96 16.14
N THR A 155 -13.70 -2.16 16.81
CA THR A 155 -14.12 -3.49 17.27
C THR A 155 -15.30 -3.99 16.47
N ALA A 156 -15.32 -5.29 16.20
CA ALA A 156 -16.52 -5.98 15.76
C ALA A 156 -16.64 -7.28 16.55
N HIS A 157 -17.85 -7.72 16.83
CA HIS A 157 -18.14 -8.95 17.56
C HIS A 157 -19.03 -9.85 16.71
N GLY A 158 -18.69 -11.12 16.59
CA GLY A 158 -19.62 -12.08 16.00
C GLY A 158 -20.54 -12.66 17.09
N GLU A 159 -21.83 -12.74 16.84
CA GLU A 159 -22.77 -13.50 17.68
C GLU A 159 -23.20 -14.76 16.95
N ASN A 160 -23.26 -15.89 17.67
CA ASN A 160 -23.78 -17.14 17.09
C ASN A 160 -25.22 -17.37 17.54
N LEU A 161 -26.16 -17.17 16.61
CA LEU A 161 -27.57 -17.46 16.80
C LEU A 161 -27.94 -18.69 15.98
N LEU A 162 -28.29 -19.80 16.63
CA LEU A 162 -28.79 -21.03 15.99
C LEU A 162 -27.86 -21.62 14.91
N GLY A 163 -26.54 -21.46 15.07
CA GLY A 163 -25.53 -22.00 14.13
C GLY A 163 -25.12 -21.03 13.03
N VAL A 164 -25.61 -19.79 13.10
CA VAL A 164 -25.29 -18.72 12.16
C VAL A 164 -24.53 -17.61 12.88
N VAL A 165 -23.49 -17.08 12.24
CA VAL A 165 -22.65 -16.03 12.84
C VAL A 165 -22.95 -14.69 12.17
N ASP A 166 -23.53 -13.78 12.94
CA ASP A 166 -23.81 -12.40 12.54
C ASP A 166 -22.79 -11.45 13.17
N MET A 167 -22.36 -10.44 12.42
CA MET A 167 -21.35 -9.49 12.89
C MET A 167 -22.03 -8.23 13.41
N HIS A 168 -21.54 -7.77 14.56
CA HIS A 168 -21.95 -6.54 15.24
C HIS A 168 -20.78 -5.58 15.33
N CYS A 169 -21.09 -4.33 15.01
CA CYS A 169 -20.25 -3.15 15.05
C CYS A 169 -21.13 -2.10 15.76
#